data_AF-A0A966XIQ8-F1
#
_entry.id   AF-A0A966XIQ8-F1
#
_cell.length_a   1.000
_cell.length_b   1.000
_cell.length_c   1.000
_cell.angle_alpha   90.00
_cell.angle_beta   90.00
_cell.angle_gamma   90.00
#
_symmetry.space_group_name_H-M   'P 1'
#
loop_
_entity.id
_entity.type
_entity.pdbx_description
1 polymer ?
#
loop_
_entity_poly.entity_id
_entity_poly.type
_entity_poly.pdbx_seq_one_letter_code
_entity_poly.pdbx_strand_id
1 'polypeptide(L)'
;METSTTPEPTSAVELAACVEHSLHLSLPGFDLRRARLYGINIVDRDGIAANADGALRISFLAEHGDVYELLEARTSSVARMFDAAAVLTCGWAAPISDDGDDDTAPSQHPKRRRVRLVVVVADSGVGSVL
;
A
#
# COMPACT_ATOMS: atom_id res chain seq x y z
N MET A 1 -35.51 20.42 0.37
CA MET A 1 -34.69 20.23 -0.84
C MET A 1 -33.31 19.88 -0.34
N GLU A 2 -33.12 18.61 0.03
CA GLU A 2 -31.84 18.11 0.53
C GLU A 2 -30.86 18.08 -0.65
N THR A 3 -29.79 18.86 -0.53
CA THR A 3 -28.65 18.77 -1.44
C THR A 3 -27.96 17.45 -1.16
N SER A 4 -28.28 16.42 -1.94
CA SER A 4 -27.51 15.18 -1.98
C SER A 4 -26.13 15.50 -2.54
N THR A 5 -25.20 15.90 -1.68
CA THR A 5 -23.77 15.93 -1.98
C THR A 5 -23.39 14.50 -2.35
N THR A 6 -23.12 14.27 -3.62
CA THR A 6 -22.49 13.02 -4.05
C THR A 6 -21.14 12.96 -3.35
N PRO A 7 -20.82 11.92 -2.56
CA PRO A 7 -19.53 11.84 -1.90
C PRO A 7 -18.43 11.88 -2.98
N GLU A 8 -17.42 12.72 -2.77
CA GLU A 8 -16.30 12.78 -3.70
C GLU A 8 -15.65 11.39 -3.81
N PRO A 9 -15.19 11.01 -5.02
CA PRO A 9 -14.52 9.72 -5.20
C PRO A 9 -13.27 9.66 -4.33
N THR A 10 -13.17 8.62 -3.49
CA THR A 10 -11.99 8.39 -2.66
C THR A 10 -10.74 8.32 -3.52
N SER A 11 -9.74 9.14 -3.18
CA SER A 11 -8.48 9.14 -3.91
C SER A 11 -7.71 7.83 -3.67
N ALA A 12 -6.93 7.39 -4.66
CA ALA A 12 -6.10 6.20 -4.51
C ALA A 12 -5.05 6.34 -3.38
N VAL A 13 -4.65 7.58 -3.05
CA VAL A 13 -3.71 7.88 -1.96
C VAL A 13 -4.38 7.71 -0.59
N GLU A 14 -5.60 8.21 -0.39
CA GLU A 14 -6.36 7.99 0.85
C GLU A 14 -6.62 6.50 1.08
N LEU A 15 -6.98 5.76 0.01
CA LEU A 15 -7.13 4.32 0.09
C LEU A 15 -5.81 3.63 0.46
N ALA A 16 -4.68 4.04 -0.13
CA ALA A 16 -3.36 3.52 0.22
C ALA A 16 -3.00 3.78 1.70
N ALA A 17 -3.31 4.97 2.22
CA ALA A 17 -3.10 5.32 3.63
C ALA A 17 -3.96 4.43 4.55
N CYS A 18 -5.23 4.20 4.23
CA CYS A 18 -6.12 3.34 5.01
C CYS A 18 -5.69 1.87 4.97
N VAL A 19 -5.23 1.38 3.81
CA VAL A 19 -4.66 0.04 3.68
C VAL A 19 -3.38 -0.10 4.51
N GLU A 20 -2.46 0.86 4.45
CA GLU A 20 -1.24 0.85 5.25
C GLU A 20 -1.57 0.82 6.74
N HIS A 21 -2.46 1.69 7.20
CA HIS A 21 -2.88 1.74 8.60
C HIS A 21 -3.44 0.40 9.08
N SER A 22 -4.36 -0.18 8.29
CA SER A 22 -4.97 -1.47 8.61
C SER A 22 -3.94 -2.61 8.65
N LEU A 23 -2.98 -2.61 7.73
CA LEU A 23 -1.89 -3.58 7.70
C LEU A 23 -0.87 -3.36 8.83
N HIS A 24 -0.62 -2.11 9.23
CA HIS A 24 0.24 -1.76 10.34
C HIS A 24 -0.28 -2.35 11.65
N LEU A 25 -1.59 -2.25 11.89
CA LEU A 25 -2.23 -2.77 13.10
C LEU A 25 -2.36 -4.31 13.10
N SER A 26 -2.52 -4.92 11.93
CA SER A 26 -2.78 -6.37 11.81
C SER A 26 -1.51 -7.23 11.68
N LEU A 27 -0.41 -6.66 11.20
CA LEU A 27 0.82 -7.43 10.99
C LEU A 27 1.67 -7.50 12.28
N PRO A 28 2.27 -8.67 12.59
CA PRO A 28 2.99 -8.89 13.84
C PRO A 28 4.33 -8.13 13.96
N GLY A 29 4.74 -7.41 12.91
CA GLY A 29 5.97 -6.64 12.91
C GLY A 29 6.11 -5.80 11.64
N PHE A 30 7.05 -4.86 11.67
CA PHE A 30 7.30 -3.94 10.55
C PHE A 30 8.01 -4.63 9.38
N ASP A 31 9.00 -5.46 9.67
CA ASP A 31 9.90 -6.00 8.65
C ASP A 31 9.38 -7.32 8.05
N LEU A 32 8.90 -7.25 6.81
CA LEU A 32 8.51 -8.43 6.04
C LEU A 32 9.61 -8.79 5.05
N ARG A 33 10.04 -10.06 5.08
CA ARG A 33 11.13 -10.58 4.23
C ARG A 33 10.74 -10.75 2.76
N ARG A 34 9.44 -10.73 2.45
CA ARG A 34 8.89 -11.01 1.12
C ARG A 34 7.85 -9.94 0.79
N ALA A 35 7.78 -9.57 -0.49
CA ALA A 35 6.71 -8.74 -1.00
C ALA A 35 5.37 -9.49 -0.85
N ARG A 36 4.30 -8.77 -0.55
CA ARG A 36 2.97 -9.36 -0.37
C ARG A 36 1.96 -8.66 -1.27
N LEU A 37 1.08 -9.45 -1.86
CA LEU A 37 -0.05 -9.00 -2.65
C LEU A 37 -1.33 -9.22 -1.85
N TYR A 38 -2.15 -8.18 -1.77
CA TYR A 38 -3.43 -8.18 -1.10
C TYR A 38 -4.55 -7.75 -2.06
N GLY A 39 -5.72 -8.34 -1.89
CA GLY A 39 -6.97 -7.87 -2.46
C GLY A 39 -7.74 -7.05 -1.42
N ILE A 40 -8.31 -5.93 -1.82
CA ILE A 40 -8.96 -4.96 -0.94
C ILE A 40 -10.41 -4.78 -1.40
N ASN A 41 -11.35 -5.09 -0.51
CA ASN A 41 -12.75 -4.72 -0.71
C ASN A 41 -13.09 -3.54 0.19
N ILE A 42 -13.75 -2.54 -0.38
CA ILE A 42 -14.22 -1.36 0.33
C ILE A 42 -15.58 -1.70 0.95
N VAL A 43 -15.64 -1.66 2.27
CA VAL A 43 -16.86 -1.96 3.04
C VAL A 43 -17.60 -0.68 3.40
N ASP A 44 -16.86 0.33 3.85
CA ASP A 44 -17.37 1.66 4.14
C ASP A 44 -16.44 2.71 3.51
N ARG A 45 -16.95 3.39 2.49
CA ARG A 45 -16.19 4.38 1.73
C ARG A 45 -15.95 5.66 2.53
N ASP A 46 -16.91 6.06 3.37
CA ASP A 46 -16.82 7.29 4.16
C ASP A 46 -15.81 7.12 5.30
N GLY A 47 -15.61 5.89 5.77
CA GLY A 47 -14.60 5.52 6.75
C GLY A 47 -13.15 5.58 6.26
N ILE A 48 -12.90 5.62 4.94
CA ILE A 48 -11.53 5.55 4.39
C ILE A 48 -10.69 6.76 4.79
N ALA A 49 -11.22 7.98 4.65
CA ALA A 49 -10.48 9.21 4.95
C ALA A 49 -10.09 9.32 6.44
N ALA A 50 -10.86 8.69 7.32
CA ALA A 50 -10.61 8.65 8.76
C ALA A 50 -9.81 7.41 9.21
N ASN A 51 -9.40 6.53 8.28
CA ASN A 51 -8.83 5.22 8.58
C ASN A 51 -9.67 4.38 9.56
N ALA A 52 -11.00 4.44 9.42
CA ALA A 52 -11.90 3.78 10.35
C ALA A 52 -11.74 2.25 10.33
N ASP A 53 -11.77 1.65 11.52
CA ASP A 53 -11.77 0.19 11.66
C ASP A 53 -12.98 -0.41 10.93
N GLY A 54 -12.73 -1.42 10.09
CA GLY A 54 -13.75 -2.08 9.30
C GLY A 54 -14.13 -1.38 8.00
N ALA A 55 -13.53 -0.22 7.66
CA ALA A 55 -13.72 0.43 6.36
C ALA A 55 -13.27 -0.46 5.20
N LEU A 56 -12.28 -1.34 5.44
CA LEU A 56 -11.70 -2.23 4.46
C LEU A 56 -11.79 -3.69 4.92
N ARG A 57 -11.99 -4.58 3.95
CA ARG A 57 -11.71 -6.02 4.10
C ARG A 57 -10.49 -6.38 3.27
N ILE A 58 -9.39 -6.69 3.95
CA ILE A 58 -8.10 -6.99 3.33
C ILE A 58 -7.90 -8.51 3.28
N SER A 59 -7.58 -9.04 2.10
CA SER A 59 -7.35 -10.46 1.86
C SER A 59 -5.93 -10.69 1.36
N PHE A 60 -5.16 -11.53 2.04
CA PHE A 60 -3.85 -11.96 1.54
C PHE A 60 -4.02 -12.87 0.31
N LEU A 61 -3.32 -12.55 -0.78
CA LEU A 61 -3.41 -13.31 -2.03
C LEU A 61 -2.15 -14.14 -2.27
N ALA A 62 -0.97 -13.53 -2.16
CA ALA A 62 0.31 -14.21 -2.39
C ALA A 62 1.49 -13.43 -1.79
N GLU A 63 2.64 -14.11 -1.68
CA GLU A 63 3.92 -13.47 -1.35
C GLU A 63 5.06 -14.03 -2.20
N HIS A 64 6.06 -13.20 -2.48
CA HIS A 64 7.25 -13.61 -3.21
C HIS A 64 8.47 -12.79 -2.79
N GLY A 65 9.67 -13.34 -2.98
CA GLY A 65 10.93 -12.63 -2.65
C GLY A 65 11.22 -11.48 -3.63
N ASP A 66 10.76 -11.63 -4.87
CA ASP A 66 10.82 -10.63 -5.93
C ASP A 66 9.41 -10.12 -6.25
N VAL A 67 9.22 -8.80 -6.23
CA VAL A 67 7.93 -8.15 -6.45
C VAL A 67 7.45 -8.22 -7.90
N TYR A 68 8.37 -8.25 -8.87
CA TYR A 68 7.99 -8.33 -10.28
C TYR A 68 7.47 -9.72 -10.61
N GLU A 69 8.17 -10.76 -10.12
CA GLU A 69 7.70 -12.15 -10.20
C GLU A 69 6.34 -12.33 -9.49
N LEU A 70 6.12 -11.65 -8.36
CA LEU A 70 4.81 -11.64 -7.67
C LEU A 70 3.69 -11.10 -8.56
N LEU A 71 3.98 -10.04 -9.31
CA LEU A 71 3.00 -9.36 -10.17
C LEU A 71 2.75 -10.13 -11.48
N GLU A 72 3.77 -10.79 -12.03
CA GLU A 72 3.66 -11.60 -13.24
C GLU A 72 3.02 -12.98 -12.99
N ALA A 73 3.05 -13.47 -11.75
CA ALA A 73 2.46 -14.75 -11.39
C ALA A 73 0.95 -14.80 -11.72
N ARG A 74 0.47 -15.94 -12.23
CA ARG A 74 -0.96 -16.12 -12.54
C ARG A 74 -1.89 -15.85 -11.36
N THR A 75 -1.41 -16.07 -10.13
CA THR A 75 -2.16 -15.76 -8.90
C THR A 75 -2.47 -14.27 -8.75
N SER A 76 -1.70 -13.36 -9.36
CA SER A 76 -1.98 -11.91 -9.34
C SER A 76 -3.26 -11.54 -10.09
N SER A 77 -3.70 -12.37 -11.06
CA SER A 77 -4.94 -12.15 -11.80
C SER A 77 -6.18 -12.12 -10.89
N VAL A 78 -6.15 -12.84 -9.76
CA VAL A 78 -7.22 -12.87 -8.76
C VAL A 78 -7.45 -11.48 -8.12
N ALA A 79 -6.42 -10.62 -8.10
CA ALA A 79 -6.53 -9.27 -7.56
C ALA A 79 -7.54 -8.40 -8.32
N ARG A 80 -7.85 -8.74 -9.58
CA ARG A 80 -8.89 -8.04 -10.39
C ARG A 80 -10.33 -8.31 -9.92
N MET A 81 -10.53 -9.25 -8.99
CA MET A 81 -11.85 -9.55 -8.42
C MET A 81 -12.20 -8.66 -7.22
N PHE A 82 -11.29 -7.77 -6.83
CA PHE A 82 -11.41 -6.87 -5.68
C PHE A 82 -11.59 -5.42 -6.15
N ASP A 83 -12.12 -4.57 -5.28
CA ASP A 83 -12.25 -3.12 -5.57
C ASP A 83 -10.89 -2.45 -5.77
N ALA A 84 -9.85 -2.97 -5.11
CA ALA A 84 -8.48 -2.55 -5.30
C ALA A 84 -7.48 -3.69 -5.01
N ALA A 85 -6.25 -3.51 -5.48
CA ALA A 85 -5.13 -4.39 -5.18
C ALA A 85 -4.03 -3.60 -4.48
N ALA A 86 -3.37 -4.22 -3.49
CA ALA A 86 -2.27 -3.59 -2.76
C ALA A 86 -1.01 -4.47 -2.79
N VAL A 87 0.14 -3.86 -3.07
CA VAL A 87 1.44 -4.48 -2.93
C VAL A 87 2.15 -3.84 -1.74
N LEU A 88 2.61 -4.68 -0.81
CA LEU A 88 3.41 -4.26 0.33
C LEU A 88 4.84 -4.79 0.17
N THR A 89 5.82 -3.89 0.26
CA THR A 89 7.24 -4.24 0.31
C THR A 89 7.94 -3.56 1.48
N CYS A 90 9.00 -4.17 2.00
CA CYS A 90 9.84 -3.56 3.06
C CYS A 90 11.25 -3.34 2.52
N GLY A 91 11.74 -2.11 2.65
CA GLY A 91 12.97 -1.63 2.03
C GLY A 91 13.83 -0.80 2.97
N TRP A 92 14.98 -0.37 2.48
CA TRP A 92 15.77 0.68 3.12
C TRP A 92 15.67 1.93 2.26
N ALA A 93 15.46 3.07 2.90
CA ALA A 93 15.52 4.37 2.25
C ALA A 93 16.71 5.17 2.81
N ALA A 94 17.48 5.80 1.93
CA ALA A 94 18.47 6.80 2.30
C ALA A 94 17.79 8.18 2.41
N PRO A 95 18.27 9.07 3.28
CA PRO A 95 17.86 10.47 3.26
C PRO A 95 18.25 11.11 1.93
N ILE A 96 17.44 12.06 1.47
CA ILE A 96 17.79 12.91 0.33
C ILE A 96 18.66 14.05 0.89
N SER A 97 19.91 14.16 0.43
CA SER A 97 20.79 15.29 0.75
C SER A 97 20.65 16.40 -0.27
N ASP A 98 20.63 17.65 0.17
CA ASP A 98 20.56 18.84 -0.71
C ASP A 98 21.84 18.98 -1.57
N ASP A 99 22.96 18.37 -1.16
CA ASP A 99 24.26 18.45 -1.84
C ASP A 99 24.39 17.47 -3.03
N GLY A 100 23.34 16.69 -3.35
CA GLY A 100 23.20 15.98 -4.62
C GLY A 100 24.16 14.81 -4.92
N ASP A 101 25.08 14.47 -4.02
CA ASP A 101 26.19 13.54 -4.31
C ASP A 101 26.36 12.43 -3.25
N ASP A 102 25.26 11.82 -2.82
CA ASP A 102 25.31 10.58 -2.04
C ASP A 102 24.90 9.38 -2.90
N ASP A 103 25.87 8.86 -3.66
CA ASP A 103 25.74 7.66 -4.50
C ASP A 103 25.66 6.35 -3.69
N THR A 104 25.60 6.43 -2.36
CA THR A 104 25.51 5.24 -1.51
C THR A 104 24.14 4.58 -1.67
N ALA A 105 24.12 3.31 -2.07
CA ALA A 105 22.89 2.54 -2.15
C ALA A 105 22.11 2.58 -0.81
N PRO A 106 20.77 2.72 -0.82
CA PRO A 106 19.97 2.82 0.41
C PRO A 106 20.19 1.69 1.43
N SER A 107 20.53 0.49 0.97
CA SER A 107 20.85 -0.66 1.82
C SER A 107 22.17 -0.52 2.59
N GLN A 108 23.08 0.32 2.10
CA GLN A 108 24.42 0.55 2.65
C GLN A 108 24.53 1.90 3.38
N HIS A 109 23.65 2.85 3.07
CA HIS A 109 23.71 4.21 3.62
C HIS A 109 23.68 4.23 5.17
N PRO A 110 24.55 5.00 5.85
CA PRO A 110 24.67 4.97 7.32
C PRO A 110 23.44 5.55 8.04
N LYS A 111 22.79 6.56 7.46
CA LYS A 111 21.53 7.14 7.99
C LYS A 111 20.27 6.50 7.40
N ARG A 112 20.37 5.27 6.87
CA ARG A 112 19.22 4.60 6.27
C ARG A 112 18.11 4.36 7.30
N ARG A 113 16.87 4.41 6.84
CA ARG A 113 15.69 4.02 7.63
C ARG A 113 14.99 2.83 6.99
N ARG A 114 14.46 1.92 7.82
CA ARG A 114 13.59 0.84 7.32
C ARG A 114 12.25 1.48 6.93
N VAL A 115 11.76 1.16 5.74
CA VAL A 115 10.50 1.68 5.21
C VAL A 115 9.58 0.53 4.80
N ARG A 116 8.28 0.78 4.81
CA ARG A 116 7.25 -0.12 4.32
C ARG A 116 6.46 0.63 3.26
N LEU A 117 6.72 0.29 2.01
CA LEU A 117 5.99 0.87 0.89
C LEU A 117 4.71 0.05 0.66
N VAL A 118 3.57 0.71 0.73
CA VAL A 118 2.29 0.19 0.27
C VAL A 118 1.91 0.93 -1.00
N VAL A 119 1.71 0.18 -2.09
CA VAL A 119 1.21 0.69 -3.37
C VAL A 119 -0.16 0.09 -3.60
N VAL A 120 -1.16 0.93 -3.86
CA VAL A 120 -2.52 0.53 -4.17
C VAL A 120 -2.87 0.95 -5.58
N VAL A 121 -3.53 0.04 -6.31
CA VAL A 121 -4.15 0.31 -7.60
C VAL A 121 -5.65 0.09 -7.44
N ALA A 122 -6.42 1.10 -7.84
CA ALA A 122 -7.89 1.11 -7.85
C ALA A 122 -8.39 1.83 -9.11
N ASP A 123 -9.71 1.86 -9.32
CA ASP A 123 -10.31 2.60 -10.44
C ASP A 123 -10.04 4.11 -10.39
N SER A 124 -9.81 4.67 -9.19
CA SER A 124 -9.40 6.07 -9.00
C SER A 124 -7.92 6.34 -9.31
N GLY A 125 -7.16 5.31 -9.69
CA GLY A 125 -5.77 5.39 -10.11
C GLY A 125 -4.82 4.64 -9.17
N VAL A 126 -3.60 5.16 -9.05
CA VAL A 126 -2.53 4.55 -8.25
C VAL A 126 -2.16 5.50 -7.12
N GLY A 127 -2.07 4.96 -5.90
CA GLY A 127 -1.62 5.67 -4.71
C GLY A 127 -0.54 4.88 -3.99
N SER A 128 0.40 5.58 -3.34
CA SER A 128 1.45 4.93 -2.56
C SER A 128 1.80 5.71 -1.31
N VAL A 129 2.08 4.99 -0.22
CA VAL A 129 2.47 5.54 1.08
C VAL A 129 3.65 4.75 1.68
N LEU A 130 4.44 5.40 2.54
CA LEU A 130 5.72 4.94 3.08
C LEU A 130 5.79 5.04 4.61
#